data_AF-A0ABD5ZFZ4-F1
#
_entry.id   AF-A0ABD5ZFZ4-F1
#
_cell.length_a   1.000
_cell.length_b   1.000
_cell.length_c   1.000
_cell.angle_alpha   90.00
_cell.angle_beta   90.00
_cell.angle_gamma   90.00
#
_symmetry.space_group_name_H-M   'P 1'
#
loop_
_entity.id
_entity.type
_entity.pdbx_description
1 polymer ?
#
loop_
_entity_poly.entity_id
_entity_poly.type
_entity_poly.pdbx_seq_one_letter_code
_entity_poly.pdbx_strand_id
1 'polypeptide(L)'
;MISIDTAAPVPALLSVSPLTLPSLAVLQTAAAASPTMLILPGGSVLLALVLVGTVAKFGHSWATWLYALAALAPLALVIAGSVGMGRPLAVDVVALAVLPLLGAGGFIFDAGRYLWAARQ
;
A
#
# COMPACT_ATOMS: atom_id res chain seq x y z
N MET A 1 18.36 -17.84 -6.03
CA MET A 1 16.91 -17.98 -6.28
C MET A 1 16.28 -18.44 -4.98
N ILE A 2 15.39 -17.65 -4.37
CA ILE A 2 14.66 -18.07 -3.17
C ILE A 2 13.55 -19.02 -3.67
N SER A 3 13.63 -20.29 -3.29
CA SER A 3 12.54 -21.25 -3.50
C SER A 3 11.41 -20.87 -2.55
N ILE A 4 10.22 -20.55 -3.07
CA ILE A 4 9.02 -20.47 -2.25
C ILE A 4 8.65 -21.92 -1.94
N ASP A 5 9.01 -22.38 -0.74
CA ASP A 5 8.54 -23.66 -0.23
C ASP A 5 7.03 -23.56 -0.01
N THR A 6 6.25 -24.13 -0.94
CA THR A 6 4.79 -24.16 -0.88
C THR A 6 4.27 -25.13 0.16
N ALA A 7 5.13 -25.92 0.83
CA ALA A 7 4.73 -26.93 1.80
C ALA A 7 4.20 -26.34 3.12
N ALA A 8 4.48 -25.07 3.44
CA ALA A 8 4.03 -24.46 4.69
C ALA A 8 3.78 -22.93 4.57
N PRO A 9 2.68 -22.51 3.90
CA PRO A 9 2.41 -21.08 3.65
C PRO A 9 2.18 -20.27 4.93
N VAL A 10 1.62 -20.89 5.99
CA VAL A 10 1.32 -20.19 7.25
C VAL A 10 2.62 -19.82 8.00
N PRO A 11 3.56 -20.74 8.25
CA PRO A 11 4.86 -20.38 8.82
C PRO A 11 5.62 -19.31 8.02
N ALA A 12 5.56 -19.37 6.68
CA ALA A 12 6.17 -18.36 5.83
C ALA A 12 5.53 -16.96 6.00
N LEU A 13 4.21 -16.88 6.13
CA LEU A 13 3.51 -15.61 6.38
C LEU A 13 3.82 -15.02 7.76
N LEU A 14 4.10 -15.88 8.75
CA LEU A 14 4.42 -15.47 10.11
C LEU A 14 5.90 -15.15 10.32
N SER A 15 6.78 -15.50 9.38
CA SER A 15 8.20 -15.18 9.48
C SER A 15 8.45 -13.68 9.39
N VAL A 16 9.55 -13.23 9.99
CA VAL A 16 10.01 -11.84 9.86
C VAL A 16 10.16 -11.48 8.39
N SER A 17 9.56 -10.37 7.99
CA SER A 17 9.60 -9.96 6.60
C SER A 17 11.04 -9.66 6.13
N PRO A 18 11.44 -10.13 4.93
CA PRO A 18 12.71 -9.75 4.33
C PRO A 18 12.71 -8.32 3.78
N LEU A 19 11.56 -7.62 3.77
CA LEU A 19 11.47 -6.22 3.38
C LEU A 19 12.10 -5.32 4.45
N THR A 20 13.43 -5.20 4.37
CA THR A 20 14.20 -4.16 5.06
C THR A 20 13.96 -2.86 4.33
N LEU A 21 13.11 -2.00 4.87
CA LEU A 21 12.94 -0.66 4.34
C LEU A 21 14.18 0.18 4.68
N PRO A 22 14.74 0.90 3.70
CA PRO A 22 15.92 1.72 3.94
C PRO A 22 15.65 2.76 5.03
N SER A 23 16.62 2.98 5.91
CA SER A 23 16.60 4.18 6.74
C SER A 23 16.63 5.42 5.85
N LEU A 24 16.19 6.58 6.35
CA LEU A 24 16.21 7.84 5.59
C LEU A 24 17.59 8.16 5.01
N ALA A 25 18.66 7.90 5.76
CA ALA A 25 20.03 8.08 5.31
C ALA A 25 20.38 7.12 4.15
N VAL A 26 19.96 5.86 4.24
CA VAL A 26 20.15 4.89 3.14
C VAL A 26 19.32 5.28 1.92
N LEU A 27 18.11 5.83 2.11
CA LEU A 27 17.24 6.25 1.02
C LEU A 27 17.85 7.40 0.20
N GLN A 28 18.49 8.37 0.87
CA GLN A 28 19.23 9.45 0.21
C GLN A 28 20.41 8.93 -0.61
N THR A 29 21.18 7.98 -0.07
CA THR A 29 22.29 7.35 -0.82
C THR A 29 21.80 6.44 -1.94
N ALA A 30 20.67 5.75 -1.74
CA ALA A 30 20.06 4.85 -2.70
C ALA A 30 19.48 5.60 -3.90
N ALA A 31 18.87 6.78 -3.66
CA ALA A 31 18.40 7.66 -4.72
C ALA A 31 19.52 8.04 -5.72
N ALA A 32 20.74 8.22 -5.20
CA ALA A 32 21.91 8.55 -6.01
C ALA A 32 22.52 7.32 -6.71
N ALA A 33 22.45 6.14 -6.09
CA ALA A 33 23.10 4.92 -6.59
C ALA A 33 22.22 4.11 -7.56
N SER A 34 20.93 3.97 -7.28
CA SER A 34 19.98 3.23 -8.10
C SER A 34 18.55 3.74 -7.89
N PRO A 35 18.01 4.52 -8.85
CA PRO A 35 16.68 5.11 -8.75
C PRO A 35 15.54 4.10 -8.55
N THR A 36 15.74 2.84 -8.94
CA THR A 36 14.73 1.78 -8.76
C THR A 36 14.43 1.49 -7.29
N MET A 37 15.35 1.82 -6.37
CA MET A 37 15.12 1.70 -4.92
C MET A 37 14.04 2.68 -4.42
N LEU A 38 13.68 3.70 -5.21
CA LEU A 38 12.64 4.67 -4.87
C LEU A 38 11.23 4.25 -5.32
N ILE A 39 11.08 3.15 -6.08
CA ILE A 39 9.79 2.74 -6.63
C ILE A 39 8.76 2.49 -5.51
N LEU A 40 9.14 1.76 -4.46
CA LEU A 40 8.24 1.46 -3.35
C LEU A 40 7.87 2.72 -2.54
N PRO A 41 8.82 3.51 -2.00
CA PRO A 41 8.47 4.70 -1.24
C PRO A 41 7.79 5.76 -2.11
N GLY A 42 8.30 6.05 -3.31
CA GLY A 42 7.70 7.00 -4.24
C GLY A 42 6.32 6.56 -4.70
N GLY A 43 6.16 5.28 -5.04
CA GLY A 43 4.88 4.69 -5.41
C GLY A 43 3.86 4.73 -4.27
N SER A 44 4.29 4.50 -3.02
CA SER A 44 3.41 4.60 -1.86
C SER A 44 2.87 6.01 -1.64
N VAL A 45 3.71 7.04 -1.79
CA VAL A 45 3.30 8.44 -1.72
C VAL A 45 2.36 8.79 -2.87
N LEU A 46 2.72 8.40 -4.09
CA LEU A 46 1.92 8.66 -5.28
C LEU A 46 0.54 8.02 -5.17
N LEU A 47 0.45 6.76 -4.73
CA LEU A 47 -0.80 6.05 -4.51
C LEU A 47 -1.68 6.79 -3.49
N ALA A 48 -1.12 7.17 -2.35
CA ALA A 48 -1.84 7.92 -1.32
C ALA A 48 -2.42 9.23 -1.88
N LEU A 49 -1.60 10.02 -2.58
CA LEU A 49 -2.02 11.29 -3.16
C LEU A 49 -3.10 11.11 -4.23
N VAL A 50 -2.92 10.15 -5.13
CA VAL A 50 -3.87 9.88 -6.22
C VAL A 50 -5.21 9.44 -5.65
N LEU A 51 -5.23 8.51 -4.69
CA LEU A 51 -6.49 8.00 -4.16
C LEU A 51 -7.20 9.03 -3.28
N VAL A 52 -6.47 9.77 -2.44
CA VAL A 52 -7.01 10.90 -1.67
C VAL A 52 -7.60 11.96 -2.60
N GLY A 53 -6.86 12.36 -3.64
CA GLY A 53 -7.34 13.34 -4.63
C GLY A 53 -8.55 12.85 -5.40
N THR A 54 -8.59 11.56 -5.74
CA THR A 54 -9.74 10.95 -6.43
C THR A 54 -10.97 10.93 -5.53
N VAL A 55 -10.85 10.48 -4.29
CA VAL A 55 -11.96 10.49 -3.32
C VAL A 55 -12.42 11.90 -3.00
N ALA A 56 -11.50 12.86 -2.86
CA ALA A 56 -11.87 14.26 -2.64
C ALA A 56 -12.70 14.86 -3.79
N LYS A 57 -12.41 14.44 -5.03
CA LYS A 57 -13.09 14.95 -6.23
C LYS A 57 -14.38 14.22 -6.56
N PHE A 58 -14.44 12.92 -6.29
CA PHE A 58 -15.51 12.04 -6.79
C PHE A 58 -16.24 11.26 -5.68
N GLY A 59 -15.82 11.41 -4.42
CA GLY A 59 -16.50 10.81 -3.28
C GLY A 59 -17.89 11.42 -3.08
N HIS A 60 -18.90 10.57 -2.94
CA HIS A 60 -20.30 10.97 -2.81
C HIS A 60 -20.78 11.03 -1.35
N SER A 61 -20.00 10.49 -0.40
CA SER A 61 -20.35 10.46 1.03
C SER A 61 -19.11 10.41 1.92
N TRP A 62 -19.27 10.72 3.21
CA TRP A 62 -18.20 10.61 4.20
C TRP A 62 -17.56 9.20 4.25
N ALA A 63 -18.37 8.15 4.06
CA ALA A 63 -17.88 6.77 4.07
C ALA A 63 -16.86 6.49 2.94
N THR A 64 -16.87 7.26 1.85
CA THR A 64 -15.91 7.07 0.75
C THR A 64 -14.46 7.34 1.16
N TRP A 65 -14.23 8.10 2.23
CA TRP A 65 -12.89 8.33 2.80
C TRP A 65 -12.24 7.06 3.37
N LEU A 66 -13.02 6.04 3.73
CA LEU A 66 -12.47 4.75 4.18
C LEU A 66 -11.66 4.05 3.08
N TYR A 67 -12.04 4.24 1.81
CA TYR A 67 -11.28 3.71 0.66
C TYR A 67 -9.92 4.41 0.50
N ALA A 68 -9.86 5.72 0.74
CA ALA A 68 -8.62 6.48 0.71
C ALA A 68 -7.66 6.07 1.85
N LEU A 69 -8.20 5.79 3.05
CA LEU A 69 -7.39 5.32 4.18
C LEU A 69 -6.67 4.01 3.88
N ALA A 70 -7.28 3.10 3.12
CA ALA A 70 -6.65 1.85 2.74
C ALA A 70 -5.40 2.06 1.84
N ALA A 71 -5.35 3.14 1.05
CA ALA A 71 -4.18 3.53 0.26
C ALA A 71 -3.06 4.20 1.08
N LEU A 72 -3.31 4.55 2.34
CA LEU A 72 -2.26 5.03 3.24
C LEU A 72 -1.45 3.89 3.85
N ALA A 73 -1.92 2.64 3.76
CA ALA A 73 -1.25 1.49 4.37
C ALA A 73 0.18 1.25 3.84
N PRO A 74 0.46 1.31 2.51
CA PRO A 74 1.82 1.23 2.00
C PRO A 74 2.74 2.33 2.53
N LEU A 75 2.21 3.55 2.67
CA LEU A 75 2.98 4.68 3.18
C LEU A 75 3.30 4.51 4.67
N ALA A 76 2.32 4.08 5.47
CA ALA A 76 2.51 3.79 6.89
C ALA A 76 3.56 2.69 7.10
N LEU A 77 3.56 1.67 6.23
CA LEU A 77 4.53 0.58 6.25
C LEU A 77 5.94 1.08 5.94
N VAL A 78 6.10 1.94 4.92
CA VAL A 78 7.38 2.60 4.60
C VAL A 78 7.90 3.39 5.81
N ILE A 79 7.04 4.17 6.48
CA ILE A 79 7.41 4.94 7.66
C ILE A 79 7.84 4.01 8.81
N ALA A 80 7.05 2.98 9.12
CA ALA A 80 7.34 2.03 10.19
C ALA A 80 8.67 1.29 9.95
N GLY A 81 8.94 0.91 8.70
CA GLY A 81 10.20 0.29 8.32
C GLY A 81 11.40 1.24 8.43
N SER A 82 11.22 2.54 8.13
CA SER A 82 12.29 3.53 8.24
C SER A 82 12.80 3.73 9.69
N VAL A 83 11.97 3.40 10.69
CA VAL A 83 12.32 3.44 12.13
C VAL A 83 12.69 2.06 12.69
N GLY A 84 12.87 1.05 11.84
CA GLY A 84 13.36 -0.27 12.24
C GLY A 84 12.32 -1.18 12.90
N MET A 85 11.02 -0.91 12.73
CA MET A 85 9.98 -1.81 13.25
C MET A 85 9.94 -3.13 12.46
N GLY A 86 10.35 -4.21 13.11
CA GLY A 86 10.19 -5.57 12.59
C GLY A 86 8.72 -5.98 12.53
N ARG A 87 8.34 -6.71 11.49
CA ARG A 87 6.96 -7.16 11.28
C ARG A 87 6.90 -8.49 10.51
N PRO A 88 5.83 -9.28 10.69
CA PRO A 88 5.60 -10.48 9.90
C PRO A 88 5.41 -10.17 8.41
N LEU A 89 5.78 -11.10 7.53
CA LEU A 89 5.55 -11.02 6.09
C LEU A 89 4.07 -10.78 5.74
N ALA A 90 3.15 -11.36 6.49
CA ALA A 90 1.71 -11.16 6.31
C ALA A 90 1.30 -9.67 6.36
N VAL A 91 1.94 -8.87 7.22
CA VAL A 91 1.66 -7.43 7.33
C VAL A 91 2.01 -6.73 6.03
N ASP A 92 3.11 -7.11 5.39
CA ASP A 92 3.52 -6.52 4.11
C ASP A 92 2.57 -6.88 2.98
N VAL A 93 2.15 -8.14 2.90
CA VAL A 93 1.18 -8.57 1.89
C VAL A 93 -0.13 -7.81 2.07
N VAL A 94 -0.63 -7.70 3.30
CA VAL A 94 -1.89 -7.01 3.58
C VAL A 94 -1.79 -5.52 3.25
N ALA A 95 -0.75 -4.84 3.73
CA ALA A 95 -0.63 -3.39 3.57
C ALA A 95 -0.19 -2.96 2.17
N LEU A 96 0.64 -3.73 1.47
CA LEU A 96 1.12 -3.37 0.13
C LEU A 96 0.20 -3.82 -1.00
N ALA A 97 -0.57 -4.90 -0.81
CA ALA A 97 -1.42 -5.45 -1.86
C ALA A 97 -2.89 -5.42 -1.47
N VAL A 98 -3.27 -6.10 -0.38
CA VAL A 98 -4.70 -6.33 -0.07
C VAL A 98 -5.44 -5.01 0.18
N LEU A 99 -4.93 -4.15 1.06
CA LEU A 99 -5.57 -2.90 1.41
C LEU A 99 -5.67 -1.93 0.21
N PRO A 100 -4.60 -1.65 -0.55
CA PRO A 100 -4.70 -0.84 -1.76
C PRO A 100 -5.72 -1.36 -2.78
N LEU A 101 -5.76 -2.68 -3.01
CA LEU A 101 -6.70 -3.29 -3.95
C LEU A 101 -8.14 -3.17 -3.47
N LEU A 102 -8.39 -3.40 -2.19
CA LEU A 102 -9.72 -3.21 -1.60
C LEU A 102 -10.16 -1.74 -1.60
N GLY A 103 -9.23 -0.82 -1.30
CA GLY A 103 -9.49 0.62 -1.33
C GLY A 103 -9.84 1.10 -2.73
N ALA A 104 -8.95 0.87 -3.70
CA ALA A 104 -9.16 1.30 -5.08
C ALA A 104 -10.34 0.59 -5.75
N GLY A 105 -10.40 -0.74 -5.63
CA GLY A 105 -11.49 -1.55 -6.20
C GLY A 105 -12.84 -1.24 -5.57
N GLY A 106 -12.88 -1.09 -4.23
CA GLY A 106 -14.08 -0.72 -3.49
C GLY A 106 -14.59 0.66 -3.89
N PHE A 107 -13.68 1.65 -4.04
CA PHE A 107 -14.04 2.98 -4.51
C PHE A 107 -14.62 2.96 -5.93
N ILE A 108 -13.98 2.26 -6.86
CA ILE A 108 -14.47 2.15 -8.26
C ILE A 108 -15.87 1.53 -8.30
N PHE A 109 -16.07 0.45 -7.54
CA PHE A 109 -17.37 -0.23 -7.48
C PHE A 109 -18.46 0.68 -6.90
N ASP A 110 -18.20 1.33 -5.78
CA ASP A 110 -19.16 2.19 -5.10
C ASP A 110 -19.49 3.44 -5.93
N ALA A 111 -18.48 4.09 -6.52
CA ALA A 111 -18.67 5.21 -7.44
C ALA A 111 -19.49 4.80 -8.67
N GLY A 112 -19.18 3.64 -9.26
CA GLY A 112 -19.94 3.11 -10.41
C GLY A 112 -21.41 2.85 -10.08
N ARG A 113 -21.68 2.27 -8.91
CA ARG A 113 -23.04 2.03 -8.41
C ARG A 113 -23.78 3.35 -8.18
N TYR A 114 -23.12 4.36 -7.58
CA TYR A 114 -23.70 5.68 -7.36
C TYR A 114 -24.07 6.37 -8.69
N LEU A 115 -23.16 6.37 -9.66
CA LEU A 115 -23.41 6.96 -10.98
C LEU A 115 -24.54 6.27 -11.73
N TRP A 116 -24.63 4.94 -11.62
CA TRP A 116 -25.74 4.18 -12.20
C TRP A 116 -27.09 4.55 -11.58
N ALA A 117 -27.14 4.66 -10.26
CA ALA A 117 -28.36 5.04 -9.55
C ALA A 117 -28.80 6.49 -9.86
N ALA A 118 -27.85 7.42 -9.98
CA ALA A 118 -28.13 8.83 -10.27
C ALA A 118 -28.58 9.10 -11.71
N ARG A 119 -28.48 8.10 -12.61
CA ARG A 119 -28.96 8.18 -14.00
C ARG A 119 -30.45 7.85 -14.14
N GLN A 120 -31.04 7.15 -13.17
CA GLN A 120 -32.45 6.76 -13.16
C GLN A 120 -33.33 7.93 -12.70
#